data_AF-A0A934BVJ8-F1
#
_entry.id   AF-A0A934BVJ8-F1
#
_cell.length_a   1.000
_cell.length_b   1.000
_cell.length_c   1.000
_cell.angle_alpha   90.00
_cell.angle_beta   90.00
_cell.angle_gamma   90.00
#
_symmetry.space_group_name_H-M   'P 1'
#
loop_
_entity.id
_entity.type
_entity.pdbx_description
1 polymer ?
#
loop_
_entity_poly.entity_id
_entity_poly.type
_entity_poly.pdbx_seq_one_letter_code
_entity_poly.pdbx_strand_id
1 'polypeptide(L)'
;MKTQWILIALMSAGLALAQEQPNPPQEPPKAPREGERKDVRPPMPPREGERGDVRPPLPPREGDRGDVRRPSPPREGERRGPEARNPERRLPMANNPPMDFEAALRREIGPHAEAFKEFGEPLKERIEQARRLFQERRFEEGRDMLRGIAAQAREMRELKQRDPERFKQQQQIAEMERRSVELGQKIRRATDDEAKKLATAELKEILSKLFDLRQQEREKSLQQLEREVKEVREALEKRKAKRDEMIQRRFDQLTGKAELLEW
;
A
#
# COMPACT_ATOMS: atom_id res chain seq x y z
N MET A 1 6.68 -8.87 -60.37
CA MET A 1 5.87 -9.86 -59.63
C MET A 1 5.55 -9.34 -58.22
N LYS A 2 4.65 -8.35 -58.08
CA LYS A 2 4.18 -7.81 -56.78
C LYS A 2 2.80 -7.16 -56.94
N THR A 3 1.75 -7.95 -57.19
CA THR A 3 0.37 -7.42 -57.30
C THR A 3 -0.71 -8.49 -57.11
N GLN A 4 -0.53 -9.45 -56.18
CA GLN A 4 -1.47 -10.58 -56.06
C GLN A 4 -1.71 -11.11 -54.63
N TRP A 5 -1.91 -10.21 -53.65
CA TRP A 5 -2.28 -10.60 -52.28
C TRP A 5 -3.37 -9.73 -51.61
N ILE A 6 -4.19 -9.00 -52.38
CA ILE A 6 -5.25 -8.12 -51.81
C ILE A 6 -6.68 -8.71 -51.92
N LEU A 7 -6.87 -9.93 -52.43
CA LEU A 7 -8.20 -10.48 -52.70
C LEU A 7 -8.65 -11.68 -51.83
N ILE A 8 -8.04 -11.89 -50.65
CA ILE A 8 -8.49 -12.94 -49.69
C ILE A 8 -8.60 -12.35 -48.27
N ALA A 9 -9.28 -11.21 -48.13
CA ALA A 9 -9.63 -10.64 -46.82
C ALA A 9 -11.07 -10.09 -46.76
N LEU A 10 -11.93 -10.49 -47.71
CA LEU A 10 -13.27 -9.92 -47.90
C LEU A 10 -14.41 -10.96 -47.88
N MET A 11 -14.16 -12.16 -47.33
CA MET A 11 -15.18 -13.19 -47.13
C MET A 11 -15.09 -13.85 -45.75
N SER A 12 -15.15 -13.05 -44.69
CA SER A 12 -15.37 -13.54 -43.31
C SER A 12 -16.17 -12.52 -42.49
N ALA A 13 -17.16 -11.88 -43.11
CA ALA A 13 -18.07 -10.94 -42.47
C ALA A 13 -19.52 -11.34 -42.79
N GLY A 14 -19.85 -12.60 -42.52
CA GLY A 14 -21.19 -13.15 -42.69
C GLY A 14 -21.55 -14.05 -41.53
N LEU A 15 -22.69 -13.75 -40.90
CA LEU A 15 -23.48 -14.63 -40.03
C LEU A 15 -23.24 -14.58 -38.52
N ALA A 16 -23.61 -13.45 -37.90
CA ALA A 16 -24.16 -13.43 -36.54
C ALA A 16 -25.13 -12.24 -36.36
N LEU A 17 -26.14 -12.14 -37.23
CA LEU A 17 -27.34 -11.35 -36.94
C LEU A 17 -28.24 -12.20 -36.04
N ALA A 18 -27.90 -12.28 -34.76
CA ALA A 18 -28.86 -12.68 -33.76
C ALA A 18 -29.90 -11.56 -33.68
N GLN A 19 -31.15 -11.89 -33.99
CA GLN A 19 -32.32 -11.06 -33.73
C GLN A 19 -32.34 -10.68 -32.25
N GLU A 20 -31.91 -9.46 -31.95
CA GLU A 20 -32.20 -8.79 -30.69
C GLU A 20 -33.69 -8.42 -30.75
N GLN A 21 -34.55 -9.29 -30.22
CA GLN A 21 -35.94 -8.91 -29.99
C GLN A 21 -35.94 -7.73 -29.02
N PRO A 22 -36.62 -6.62 -29.34
CA PRO A 22 -36.79 -5.54 -28.40
C PRO A 22 -37.55 -6.08 -27.19
N ASN A 23 -36.87 -6.15 -26.04
CA ASN A 23 -37.53 -6.43 -24.78
C ASN A 23 -38.69 -5.44 -24.63
N PRO A 24 -39.94 -5.90 -24.39
CA PRO A 24 -41.04 -4.99 -24.15
C PRO A 24 -40.69 -4.08 -22.98
N PRO A 25 -41.11 -2.80 -23.02
CA PRO A 25 -40.84 -1.85 -21.95
C PRO A 25 -41.33 -2.45 -20.63
N GLN A 26 -40.40 -2.74 -19.73
CA GLN A 26 -40.75 -3.12 -18.37
C GLN A 26 -41.49 -1.93 -17.77
N GLU A 27 -42.75 -2.14 -17.38
CA GLU A 27 -43.52 -1.14 -16.67
C GLU A 27 -42.71 -0.68 -15.45
N PRO A 28 -42.56 0.64 -15.23
CA PRO A 28 -41.88 1.14 -14.05
C PRO A 28 -42.60 0.57 -12.81
N PRO A 29 -41.85 0.10 -11.80
CA PRO A 29 -42.45 -0.40 -10.57
C PRO A 29 -43.39 0.68 -10.03
N LYS A 30 -44.67 0.32 -9.89
CA LYS A 30 -45.71 1.20 -9.34
C LYS A 30 -45.18 1.82 -8.06
N ALA A 31 -45.03 3.15 -8.07
CA ALA A 31 -44.63 3.89 -6.89
C ALA A 31 -45.58 3.52 -5.73
N PRO A 32 -45.05 3.19 -4.53
CA PRO A 32 -45.88 2.95 -3.36
C PRO A 32 -46.77 4.17 -3.13
N ARG A 33 -48.08 3.94 -3.03
CA ARG A 33 -49.07 5.00 -2.72
C ARG A 33 -48.62 5.76 -1.46
N GLU A 34 -48.37 7.05 -1.62
CA GLU A 34 -48.18 8.00 -0.53
C GLU A 34 -49.49 8.07 0.28
N GLY A 35 -49.60 7.28 1.34
CA GLY A 35 -50.85 7.29 2.10
C GLY A 35 -50.91 6.34 3.28
N GLU A 36 -49.79 5.94 3.88
CA GLU A 36 -49.80 5.30 5.21
C GLU A 36 -48.38 5.29 5.81
N ARG A 37 -47.81 6.48 6.03
CA ARG A 37 -46.65 6.58 6.92
C ARG A 37 -47.18 6.50 8.35
N LYS A 38 -47.45 5.27 8.82
CA LYS A 38 -47.43 5.00 10.26
C LYS A 38 -46.04 5.40 10.74
N ASP A 39 -45.97 6.22 11.78
CA ASP A 39 -44.76 6.64 12.48
C ASP A 39 -44.06 5.44 13.13
N VAL A 40 -43.59 4.51 12.31
CA VAL A 40 -42.64 3.50 12.71
C VAL A 40 -41.29 4.20 12.64
N ARG A 41 -40.90 4.80 13.77
CA ARG A 41 -39.52 5.22 13.97
C ARG A 41 -38.65 4.02 13.56
N PRO A 42 -37.78 4.14 12.55
CA PRO A 42 -36.87 3.06 12.22
C PRO A 42 -36.11 2.70 13.50
N PRO A 43 -35.98 1.41 13.85
CA PRO A 43 -35.15 1.02 14.97
C PRO A 43 -33.77 1.63 14.72
N MET A 44 -33.28 2.39 15.70
CA MET A 44 -31.95 2.98 15.60
C MET A 44 -30.97 1.86 15.26
N PRO A 45 -30.09 2.04 14.25
CA PRO A 45 -29.04 1.08 14.01
C PRO A 45 -28.26 0.90 15.32
N PRO A 46 -27.93 -0.35 15.71
CA PRO A 46 -27.14 -0.58 16.91
C PRO A 46 -25.87 0.27 16.83
N ARG A 47 -25.67 1.08 17.87
CA ARG A 47 -24.53 1.98 18.01
C ARG A 47 -23.25 1.15 17.83
N GLU A 48 -22.54 1.35 16.73
CA GLU A 48 -21.24 0.68 16.42
C GLU A 48 -20.08 1.22 17.30
N GLY A 49 -20.35 1.46 18.58
CA GLY A 49 -19.34 1.78 19.57
C GLY A 49 -19.52 0.81 20.73
N GLU A 50 -18.43 0.16 21.14
CA GLU A 50 -18.35 -0.89 22.17
C GLU A 50 -18.55 -2.34 21.72
N ARG A 51 -18.25 -2.66 20.46
CA ARG A 51 -17.52 -3.93 20.25
C ARG A 51 -16.08 -3.65 20.68
N GLY A 52 -15.82 -3.87 21.98
CA GLY A 52 -14.45 -4.00 22.45
C GLY A 52 -13.73 -4.93 21.50
N ASP A 53 -12.50 -4.57 21.15
CA ASP A 53 -11.57 -5.38 20.37
C ASP A 53 -11.35 -6.73 21.06
N VAL A 54 -12.32 -7.63 20.97
CA VAL A 54 -12.15 -9.06 21.19
C VAL A 54 -11.40 -9.52 19.96
N ARG A 55 -10.10 -9.20 19.92
CA ARG A 55 -9.17 -9.89 19.04
C ARG A 55 -9.42 -11.38 19.28
N PRO A 56 -9.82 -12.15 18.26
CA PRO A 56 -9.90 -13.59 18.42
C PRO A 56 -8.53 -14.04 18.96
N PRO A 57 -8.49 -14.87 20.01
CA PRO A 57 -7.24 -15.36 20.55
C PRO A 57 -6.47 -15.98 19.38
N LEU A 58 -5.26 -15.47 19.14
CA LEU A 58 -4.39 -16.02 18.10
C LEU A 58 -4.30 -17.53 18.34
N PRO A 59 -4.45 -18.37 17.30
CA PRO A 59 -4.26 -19.80 17.45
C PRO A 59 -2.89 -20.02 18.12
N PRO A 60 -2.80 -20.94 19.10
CA PRO A 60 -1.54 -21.26 19.75
C PRO A 60 -0.49 -21.50 18.67
N ARG A 61 0.61 -20.75 18.75
CA ARG A 61 1.73 -20.88 17.83
C ARG A 61 2.32 -22.28 18.07
N GLU A 62 1.87 -23.27 17.31
CA GLU A 62 2.42 -24.62 17.27
C GLU A 62 3.86 -24.51 16.77
N GLY A 63 4.79 -24.38 17.72
CA GLY A 63 6.19 -24.19 17.43
C GLY A 63 7.07 -23.97 18.67
N ASP A 64 6.50 -23.56 19.79
CA ASP A 64 7.27 -23.32 21.03
C ASP A 64 7.13 -24.46 22.04
N ARG A 65 7.23 -25.70 21.55
CA ARG A 65 7.38 -26.90 22.39
C ARG A 65 8.75 -27.50 22.16
N GLY A 66 9.63 -27.23 23.11
CA GLY A 66 10.69 -28.16 23.47
C GLY A 66 12.05 -27.83 22.88
N ASP A 67 12.64 -26.74 23.35
CA ASP A 67 14.01 -26.86 23.84
C ASP A 67 14.01 -26.33 25.28
N VAL A 68 13.46 -27.15 26.19
CA VAL A 68 13.68 -27.01 27.62
C VAL A 68 15.15 -27.36 27.84
N ARG A 69 16.03 -26.43 27.47
CA ARG A 69 17.33 -26.32 28.09
C ARG A 69 17.04 -26.09 29.56
N ARG A 70 17.11 -27.18 30.31
CA ARG A 70 17.15 -27.18 31.77
C ARG A 70 18.03 -25.99 32.17
N PRO A 71 17.49 -24.95 32.82
CA PRO A 71 18.34 -23.87 33.30
C PRO A 71 19.37 -24.54 34.21
N SER A 72 20.64 -24.43 33.84
CA SER A 72 21.73 -24.80 34.73
C SER A 72 21.43 -24.22 36.10
N PRO A 73 21.60 -24.98 37.19
CA PRO A 73 21.44 -24.42 38.53
C PRO A 73 22.27 -23.13 38.60
N PRO A 74 21.72 -22.04 39.15
CA PRO A 74 22.45 -20.79 39.29
C PRO A 74 23.76 -21.10 40.00
N ARG A 75 24.88 -20.78 39.35
CA ARG A 75 26.19 -20.81 40.01
C ARG A 75 26.05 -19.85 41.20
N GLU A 76 26.00 -20.41 42.41
CA GLU A 76 26.01 -19.66 43.66
C GLU A 76 27.29 -18.81 43.65
N GLY A 77 27.17 -17.53 43.29
CA GLY A 77 28.33 -16.66 43.17
C GLY A 77 28.05 -15.30 42.55
N GLU A 78 27.10 -15.17 41.62
CA GLU A 78 26.81 -13.88 40.97
C GLU A 78 25.33 -13.53 41.02
N ARG A 79 24.84 -13.23 42.24
CA ARG A 79 23.66 -12.38 42.41
C ARG A 79 24.01 -10.96 41.96
N ARG A 80 24.08 -10.71 40.65
CA ARG A 80 23.85 -9.35 40.14
C ARG A 80 22.36 -9.09 40.38
N GLY A 81 22.08 -8.26 41.38
CA GLY A 81 20.72 -7.84 41.71
C GLY A 81 20.00 -7.22 40.51
N PRO A 82 18.70 -6.91 40.64
CA PRO A 82 18.02 -6.06 39.68
C PRO A 82 18.77 -4.73 39.66
N GLU A 83 19.72 -4.61 38.76
CA GLU A 83 20.45 -3.39 38.47
C GLU A 83 19.36 -2.43 37.99
N ALA A 84 18.88 -1.63 38.93
CA ALA A 84 17.94 -0.57 38.70
C ALA A 84 18.46 0.13 37.45
N ARG A 85 17.73 -0.02 36.33
CA ARG A 85 18.03 0.69 35.09
C ARG A 85 17.98 2.14 35.48
N ASN A 86 19.15 2.69 35.84
CA ASN A 86 19.27 4.07 36.20
C ASN A 86 18.85 4.84 34.94
N PRO A 87 17.68 5.51 34.92
CA PRO A 87 17.23 6.21 33.72
C PRO A 87 18.22 7.31 33.31
N GLU A 88 19.15 7.67 34.20
CA GLU A 88 20.22 8.64 33.97
C GLU A 88 21.45 8.08 33.25
N ARG A 89 21.53 6.76 33.01
CA ARG A 89 22.51 6.17 32.06
C ARG A 89 22.02 6.19 30.62
N ARG A 90 21.09 7.09 30.27
CA ARG A 90 21.08 7.62 28.90
C ARG A 90 22.40 8.34 28.74
N LEU A 91 23.37 7.67 28.09
CA LEU A 91 24.60 8.30 27.63
C LEU A 91 24.21 9.70 27.15
N PRO A 92 24.81 10.78 27.69
CA PRO A 92 24.48 12.13 27.26
C PRO A 92 24.55 12.09 25.75
N MET A 93 23.41 12.31 25.09
CA MET A 93 23.31 12.28 23.62
C MET A 93 24.51 13.07 23.15
N ALA A 94 25.50 12.35 22.59
CA ALA A 94 26.79 12.93 22.26
C ALA A 94 26.47 14.22 21.53
N ASN A 95 27.01 15.34 22.02
CA ASN A 95 26.81 16.69 21.48
C ASN A 95 27.23 16.69 20.01
N ASN A 96 26.38 16.13 19.15
CA ASN A 96 26.55 16.21 17.73
C ASN A 96 26.24 17.66 17.44
N PRO A 97 27.23 18.44 16.97
CA PRO A 97 26.99 19.82 16.61
C PRO A 97 25.79 19.85 15.66
N PRO A 98 24.91 20.86 15.78
CA PRO A 98 23.76 20.98 14.90
C PRO A 98 24.26 20.94 13.47
N MET A 99 23.93 19.85 12.78
CA MET A 99 24.31 19.62 11.40
C MET A 99 23.61 20.69 10.57
N ASP A 100 24.36 21.42 9.74
CA ASP A 100 23.74 22.35 8.81
C ASP A 100 22.85 21.60 7.81
N PHE A 101 21.93 22.34 7.19
CA PHE A 101 20.96 21.77 6.27
C PHE A 101 21.62 21.05 5.09
N GLU A 102 22.69 21.61 4.51
CA GLU A 102 23.34 21.07 3.32
C GLU A 102 24.09 19.76 3.63
N ALA A 103 24.70 19.63 4.80
CA ALA A 103 25.30 18.40 5.30
C ALA A 103 24.23 17.33 5.54
N ALA A 104 23.09 17.69 6.13
CA ALA A 104 21.96 16.78 6.31
C ALA A 104 21.37 16.33 4.96
N LEU A 105 21.18 17.27 4.04
CA LEU A 105 20.69 17.03 2.68
C LEU A 105 21.63 16.07 1.93
N ARG A 106 22.94 16.34 1.93
CA ARG A 106 23.93 15.48 1.28
C ARG A 106 23.96 14.08 1.89
N ARG A 107 23.84 13.96 3.20
CA ARG A 107 23.87 12.67 3.91
C ARG A 107 22.63 11.83 3.60
N GLU A 108 21.44 12.41 3.73
CA GLU A 108 20.19 11.66 3.63
C GLU A 108 19.74 11.49 2.17
N ILE A 109 19.88 12.55 1.34
CA ILE A 109 19.37 12.59 -0.03
C ILE A 109 20.47 12.30 -1.07
N GLY A 110 21.74 12.58 -0.78
CA GLY A 110 22.86 12.38 -1.71
C GLY A 110 22.92 10.99 -2.37
N PRO A 111 22.75 9.87 -1.65
CA PRO A 111 22.71 8.52 -2.24
C PRO A 111 21.59 8.31 -3.27
N HIS A 112 20.60 9.20 -3.27
CA HIS A 112 19.40 9.14 -4.08
C HIS A 112 19.30 10.29 -5.09
N ALA A 113 20.33 11.11 -5.28
CA ALA A 113 20.26 12.34 -6.09
C ALA A 113 19.74 12.14 -7.53
N GLU A 114 19.98 10.98 -8.16
CA GLU A 114 19.42 10.66 -9.47
C GLU A 114 17.89 10.54 -9.47
N ALA A 115 17.34 9.88 -8.45
CA ALA A 115 15.89 9.77 -8.26
C ALA A 115 15.29 11.19 -8.18
N PHE A 116 15.92 12.10 -7.45
CA PHE A 116 15.43 13.48 -7.31
C PHE A 116 15.39 14.27 -8.62
N LYS A 117 16.25 13.98 -9.59
CA LYS A 117 16.17 14.61 -10.91
C LYS A 117 14.88 14.23 -11.65
N GLU A 118 14.40 13.01 -11.42
CA GLU A 118 13.20 12.48 -12.08
C GLU A 118 11.91 12.84 -11.33
N PHE A 119 11.95 12.93 -10.00
CA PHE A 119 10.78 13.27 -9.16
C PHE A 119 10.64 14.78 -8.91
N GLY A 120 11.16 15.58 -9.85
CA GLY A 120 11.77 16.88 -9.62
C GLY A 120 10.89 17.99 -9.06
N GLU A 121 9.56 17.87 -8.96
CA GLU A 121 8.73 18.94 -8.39
C GLU A 121 8.12 18.59 -7.02
N PRO A 122 7.44 17.44 -6.83
CA PRO A 122 6.86 17.10 -5.53
C PRO A 122 7.89 17.02 -4.40
N LEU A 123 9.11 16.54 -4.70
CA LEU A 123 10.16 16.44 -3.69
C LEU A 123 10.83 17.78 -3.39
N LYS A 124 10.87 18.72 -4.36
CA LYS A 124 11.45 20.06 -4.14
C LYS A 124 10.68 20.84 -3.08
N GLU A 125 9.36 20.84 -3.13
CA GLU A 125 8.54 21.54 -2.13
C GLU A 125 8.79 21.01 -0.72
N ARG A 126 8.91 19.68 -0.56
CA ARG A 126 9.22 19.04 0.73
C ARG A 126 10.64 19.32 1.20
N ILE A 127 11.61 19.38 0.29
CA ILE A 127 12.99 19.80 0.61
C ILE A 127 13.00 21.25 1.10
N GLU A 128 12.24 22.15 0.46
CA GLU A 128 12.13 23.54 0.89
C GLU A 128 11.40 23.67 2.24
N GLN A 129 10.38 22.83 2.50
CA GLN A 129 9.78 22.74 3.83
C GLN A 129 10.79 22.28 4.89
N ALA A 130 11.60 21.27 4.58
CA ALA A 130 12.68 20.84 5.47
C ALA A 130 13.70 21.98 5.69
N ARG A 131 14.08 22.71 4.63
CA ARG A 131 14.97 23.88 4.72
C ARG A 131 14.41 24.94 5.68
N ARG A 132 13.11 25.23 5.63
CA ARG A 132 12.45 26.16 6.58
C ARG A 132 12.52 25.65 8.02
N LEU A 133 12.29 24.36 8.26
CA LEU A 133 12.42 23.77 9.60
C LEU A 133 13.84 23.92 10.16
N PHE A 134 14.87 23.79 9.32
CA PHE A 134 16.25 24.05 9.73
C PHE A 134 16.50 25.52 10.07
N GLN A 135 15.94 26.47 9.30
CA GLN A 135 16.02 27.91 9.57
C GLN A 135 15.35 28.27 10.91
N GLU A 136 14.23 27.60 11.24
CA GLU A 136 13.51 27.72 12.51
C GLU A 136 14.21 27.00 13.69
N ARG A 137 15.40 26.43 13.48
CA ARG A 137 16.15 25.61 14.46
C ARG A 137 15.41 24.33 14.90
N ARG A 138 14.43 23.85 14.12
CA ARG A 138 13.69 22.59 14.32
C ARG A 138 14.39 21.43 13.60
N PHE A 139 15.64 21.18 13.99
CA PHE A 139 16.54 20.28 13.26
C PHE A 139 16.11 18.81 13.24
N GLU A 140 15.46 18.31 14.30
CA GLU A 140 14.96 16.92 14.33
C GLU A 140 13.84 16.71 13.32
N GLU A 141 12.83 17.59 13.33
CA GLU A 141 11.72 17.54 12.39
C GLU A 141 12.18 17.70 10.94
N GLY A 142 13.11 18.63 10.70
CA GLY A 142 13.73 18.78 9.37
C GLY A 142 14.45 17.51 8.92
N ARG A 143 15.21 16.86 9.80
CA ARG A 143 15.92 15.59 9.48
C ARG A 143 14.96 14.45 9.23
N ASP A 144 13.93 14.30 10.05
CA ASP A 144 12.91 13.26 9.87
C ASP A 144 12.13 13.46 8.57
N MET A 145 11.86 14.72 8.21
CA MET A 145 11.32 15.06 6.90
C MET A 145 12.28 14.63 5.77
N LEU A 146 13.57 14.98 5.83
CA LEU A 146 14.57 14.56 4.83
C LEU A 146 14.68 13.04 4.70
N ARG A 147 14.65 12.30 5.82
CA ARG A 147 14.63 10.82 5.82
C ARG A 147 13.38 10.27 5.14
N GLY A 148 12.22 10.84 5.41
CA GLY A 148 10.98 10.45 4.74
C GLY A 148 11.02 10.71 3.23
N ILE A 149 11.61 11.81 2.80
CA ILE A 149 11.83 12.12 1.38
C ILE A 149 12.82 11.11 0.77
N ALA A 150 13.92 10.78 1.45
CA ALA A 150 14.90 9.79 0.99
C ALA A 150 14.30 8.38 0.87
N ALA A 151 13.47 7.96 1.85
CA ALA A 151 12.76 6.68 1.81
C ALA A 151 11.80 6.62 0.61
N GLN A 152 11.03 7.68 0.36
CA GLN A 152 10.14 7.76 -0.80
C GLN A 152 10.93 7.71 -2.12
N ALA A 153 12.07 8.41 -2.22
CA ALA A 153 12.89 8.38 -3.42
C ALA A 153 13.45 6.98 -3.71
N ARG A 154 13.79 6.22 -2.67
CA ARG A 154 14.21 4.82 -2.77
C ARG A 154 13.08 3.93 -3.27
N GLU A 155 11.91 4.02 -2.65
CA GLU A 155 10.72 3.25 -3.05
C GLU A 155 10.36 3.51 -4.53
N MET A 156 10.37 4.78 -4.96
CA MET A 156 10.08 5.13 -6.34
C MET A 156 11.13 4.59 -7.33
N ARG A 157 12.41 4.52 -6.92
CA ARG A 157 13.47 3.91 -7.73
C ARG A 157 13.29 2.40 -7.86
N GLU A 158 12.98 1.73 -6.76
CA GLU A 158 12.70 0.29 -6.74
C GLU A 158 11.45 -0.04 -7.57
N LEU A 159 10.40 0.78 -7.46
CA LEU A 159 9.20 0.63 -8.26
C LEU A 159 9.50 0.79 -9.75
N LYS A 160 10.29 1.81 -10.14
CA LYS A 160 10.70 2.01 -11.54
C LYS A 160 11.43 0.79 -12.12
N GLN A 161 12.28 0.15 -11.31
CA GLN A 161 13.04 -1.02 -11.73
C GLN A 161 12.17 -2.27 -11.83
N ARG A 162 11.26 -2.47 -10.88
CA ARG A 162 10.41 -3.67 -10.81
C ARG A 162 9.21 -3.60 -11.76
N ASP A 163 8.58 -2.43 -11.85
CA ASP A 163 7.34 -2.20 -12.59
C ASP A 163 7.31 -0.76 -13.17
N PRO A 164 7.91 -0.55 -14.35
CA PRO A 164 8.01 0.78 -14.97
C PRO A 164 6.64 1.34 -15.40
N GLU A 165 5.63 0.50 -15.63
CA GLU A 165 4.28 0.96 -15.97
C GLU A 165 3.59 1.55 -14.74
N ARG A 166 3.59 0.82 -13.63
CA ARG A 166 3.02 1.30 -12.37
C ARG A 166 3.72 2.57 -11.90
N PHE A 167 5.03 2.64 -12.09
CA PHE A 167 5.79 3.85 -11.83
C PHE A 167 5.28 5.07 -12.61
N LYS A 168 5.05 4.94 -13.93
CA LYS A 168 4.48 6.02 -14.75
C LYS A 168 3.09 6.41 -14.30
N GLN A 169 2.24 5.42 -13.98
CA GLN A 169 0.90 5.68 -13.45
C GLN A 169 0.96 6.46 -12.13
N GLN A 170 1.86 6.11 -11.22
CA GLN A 170 2.02 6.82 -9.95
C GLN A 170 2.53 8.25 -10.14
N GLN A 171 3.40 8.49 -11.13
CA GLN A 171 3.78 9.86 -11.51
C GLN A 171 2.60 10.68 -12.03
N GLN A 172 1.78 10.10 -12.90
CA GLN A 172 0.59 10.76 -13.44
C GLN A 172 -0.41 11.11 -12.32
N ILE A 173 -0.65 10.17 -11.38
CA ILE A 173 -1.50 10.41 -10.21
C ILE A 173 -0.94 11.57 -9.38
N ALA A 174 0.35 11.54 -9.04
CA ALA A 174 0.98 12.59 -8.24
C ALA A 174 0.92 13.98 -8.91
N GLU A 175 1.13 14.04 -10.23
CA GLU A 175 1.04 15.29 -11.00
C GLU A 175 -0.40 15.83 -11.01
N MET A 176 -1.38 14.98 -11.29
CA MET A 176 -2.79 15.36 -11.29
C MET A 176 -3.27 15.80 -9.91
N GLU A 177 -2.83 15.15 -8.84
CA GLU A 177 -3.11 15.55 -7.47
C GLU A 177 -2.60 16.96 -7.18
N ARG A 178 -1.33 17.24 -7.55
CA ARG A 178 -0.76 18.59 -7.38
C ARG A 178 -1.59 19.63 -8.15
N ARG A 179 -1.87 19.38 -9.43
CA ARG A 179 -2.65 20.29 -10.27
C ARG A 179 -4.06 20.51 -9.72
N SER A 180 -4.67 19.48 -9.14
CA SER A 180 -6.00 19.60 -8.50
C SER A 180 -5.98 20.55 -7.30
N VAL A 181 -4.92 20.51 -6.48
CA VAL A 181 -4.73 21.42 -5.35
C VAL A 181 -4.48 22.85 -5.84
N GLU A 182 -3.63 23.02 -6.85
CA GLU A 182 -3.37 24.33 -7.47
C GLU A 182 -4.65 24.95 -8.03
N LEU A 183 -5.47 24.18 -8.76
CA LEU A 183 -6.77 24.65 -9.28
C LEU A 183 -7.74 24.99 -8.15
N GLY A 184 -7.79 24.18 -7.09
CA GLY A 184 -8.59 24.47 -5.90
C GLY A 184 -8.20 25.81 -5.27
N GLN A 185 -6.91 26.12 -5.19
CA GLN A 185 -6.43 27.41 -4.72
C GLN A 185 -6.78 28.55 -5.68
N LYS A 186 -6.64 28.35 -7.00
CA LYS A 186 -7.04 29.33 -8.03
C LYS A 186 -8.52 29.67 -7.94
N ILE A 187 -9.40 28.68 -7.83
CA ILE A 187 -10.86 28.85 -7.69
C ILE A 187 -11.20 29.69 -6.45
N ARG A 188 -10.51 29.47 -5.31
CA ARG A 188 -10.74 30.22 -4.07
C ARG A 188 -10.29 31.68 -4.16
N ARG A 189 -9.26 31.97 -4.96
CA ARG A 189 -8.68 33.32 -5.13
C ARG A 189 -9.29 34.09 -6.29
N ALA A 190 -9.95 33.42 -7.22
CA ALA A 190 -10.55 34.04 -8.39
C ALA A 190 -11.73 34.95 -7.96
N THR A 191 -11.64 36.23 -8.35
CA THR A 191 -12.72 37.21 -8.22
C THR A 191 -13.61 37.24 -9.47
N ASP A 192 -13.07 36.82 -10.61
CA ASP A 192 -13.79 36.74 -11.88
C ASP A 192 -14.57 35.43 -12.02
N ASP A 193 -15.86 35.52 -12.34
CA ASP A 193 -16.76 34.38 -12.41
C ASP A 193 -16.45 33.44 -13.58
N GLU A 194 -16.01 33.98 -14.73
CA GLU A 194 -15.64 33.15 -15.89
C GLU A 194 -14.35 32.38 -15.64
N ALA A 195 -13.30 33.03 -15.09
CA ALA A 195 -12.08 32.34 -14.67
C ALA A 195 -12.36 31.24 -13.65
N LYS A 196 -13.26 31.50 -12.69
CA LYS A 196 -13.68 30.51 -11.68
C LYS A 196 -14.41 29.33 -12.30
N LYS A 197 -15.30 29.57 -13.26
CA LYS A 197 -16.03 28.54 -14.01
C LYS A 197 -15.10 27.65 -14.82
N LEU A 198 -14.14 28.24 -15.54
CA LEU A 198 -13.13 27.49 -16.30
C LEU A 198 -12.26 26.61 -15.40
N ALA A 199 -11.69 27.17 -14.33
CA ALA A 199 -10.88 26.41 -13.38
C ALA A 199 -11.68 25.28 -12.70
N THR A 200 -12.98 25.50 -12.45
CA THR A 200 -13.88 24.47 -11.90
C THR A 200 -14.12 23.33 -12.88
N ALA A 201 -14.31 23.62 -14.17
CA ALA A 201 -14.46 22.60 -15.20
C ALA A 201 -13.19 21.75 -15.34
N GLU A 202 -12.02 22.41 -15.39
CA GLU A 202 -10.72 21.73 -15.44
C GLU A 202 -10.49 20.84 -14.20
N LEU A 203 -10.83 21.34 -13.01
CA LEU A 203 -10.71 20.56 -11.77
C LEU A 203 -11.58 19.30 -11.82
N LYS A 204 -12.82 19.39 -12.31
CA LYS A 204 -13.71 18.23 -12.47
C LYS A 204 -13.11 17.19 -13.42
N GLU A 205 -12.54 17.62 -14.54
CA GLU A 205 -11.91 16.71 -15.50
C GLU A 205 -10.71 15.97 -14.88
N ILE A 206 -9.84 16.69 -14.17
CA ILE A 206 -8.69 16.09 -13.48
C ILE A 206 -9.13 15.11 -12.40
N LEU A 207 -10.15 15.47 -11.60
CA LEU A 207 -10.67 14.58 -10.56
C LEU A 207 -11.29 13.30 -11.15
N SER A 208 -11.97 13.40 -12.29
CA SER A 208 -12.48 12.22 -13.01
C SER A 208 -11.33 11.30 -13.45
N LYS A 209 -10.29 11.86 -14.08
CA LYS A 209 -9.11 11.08 -14.51
C LYS A 209 -8.38 10.44 -13.32
N LEU A 210 -8.23 11.17 -12.21
CA LEU A 210 -7.66 10.63 -10.97
C LEU A 210 -8.46 9.47 -10.41
N PHE A 211 -9.79 9.57 -10.42
CA PHE A 211 -10.67 8.49 -9.99
C PHE A 211 -10.44 7.24 -10.85
N ASP A 212 -10.46 7.38 -12.18
CA ASP A 212 -10.26 6.26 -13.11
C ASP A 212 -8.87 5.61 -12.93
N LEU A 213 -7.81 6.42 -12.82
CA LEU A 213 -6.45 5.91 -12.60
C LEU A 213 -6.32 5.14 -11.27
N ARG A 214 -6.90 5.67 -10.18
CA ARG A 214 -6.88 4.99 -8.88
C ARG A 214 -7.74 3.73 -8.89
N GLN A 215 -8.85 3.74 -9.61
CA GLN A 215 -9.71 2.57 -9.77
C GLN A 215 -8.95 1.46 -10.52
N GLN A 216 -8.25 1.80 -11.60
CA GLN A 216 -7.37 0.87 -12.34
C GLN A 216 -6.24 0.32 -11.46
N GLU A 217 -5.60 1.16 -10.62
CA GLU A 217 -4.56 0.69 -9.70
C GLU A 217 -5.13 -0.32 -8.69
N ARG A 218 -6.31 -0.03 -8.13
CA ARG A 218 -7.00 -0.95 -7.20
C ARG A 218 -7.37 -2.27 -7.86
N GLU A 219 -7.87 -2.24 -9.10
CA GLU A 219 -8.20 -3.45 -9.85
C GLU A 219 -6.95 -4.31 -10.12
N LYS A 220 -5.83 -3.69 -10.52
CA LYS A 220 -4.55 -4.40 -10.68
C LYS A 220 -4.07 -5.00 -9.36
N SER A 221 -4.15 -4.24 -8.26
CA SER A 221 -3.79 -4.72 -6.93
C SER A 221 -4.68 -5.88 -6.48
N LEU A 222 -5.98 -5.83 -6.77
CA LEU A 222 -6.92 -6.90 -6.48
C LEU A 222 -6.52 -8.17 -7.24
N GLN A 223 -6.26 -8.06 -8.55
CA GLN A 223 -5.81 -9.19 -9.37
C GLN A 223 -4.50 -9.81 -8.87
N GLN A 224 -3.55 -9.00 -8.41
CA GLN A 224 -2.31 -9.50 -7.82
C GLN A 224 -2.59 -10.29 -6.53
N LEU A 225 -3.39 -9.73 -5.62
CA LEU A 225 -3.77 -10.40 -4.37
C LEU A 225 -4.54 -11.71 -4.64
N GLU A 226 -5.41 -11.74 -5.63
CA GLU A 226 -6.12 -12.96 -6.03
C GLU A 226 -5.16 -14.06 -6.51
N ARG A 227 -4.13 -13.69 -7.27
CA ARG A 227 -3.07 -14.63 -7.69
C ARG A 227 -2.28 -15.15 -6.50
N GLU A 228 -1.83 -14.27 -5.60
CA GLU A 228 -1.09 -14.65 -4.39
C GLU A 228 -1.93 -15.59 -3.49
N VAL A 229 -3.21 -15.28 -3.28
CA VAL A 229 -4.14 -16.13 -2.53
C VAL A 229 -4.28 -17.50 -3.18
N LYS A 230 -4.39 -17.56 -4.51
CA LYS A 230 -4.46 -18.82 -5.25
C LYS A 230 -3.18 -19.65 -5.08
N GLU A 231 -2.01 -19.04 -5.25
CA GLU A 231 -0.72 -19.73 -5.09
C GLU A 231 -0.53 -20.30 -3.67
N VAL A 232 -0.85 -19.51 -2.65
CA VAL A 232 -0.79 -19.96 -1.24
C VAL A 232 -1.77 -21.12 -0.99
N ARG A 233 -2.99 -21.06 -1.54
CA ARG A 233 -3.95 -22.16 -1.45
C ARG A 233 -3.42 -23.44 -2.10
N GLU A 234 -2.87 -23.34 -3.31
CA GLU A 234 -2.27 -24.49 -3.99
C GLU A 234 -1.09 -25.08 -3.22
N ALA A 235 -0.23 -24.24 -2.64
CA ALA A 235 0.88 -24.68 -1.79
C ALA A 235 0.39 -25.40 -0.52
N LEU A 236 -0.69 -24.90 0.10
CA LEU A 236 -1.31 -25.53 1.27
C LEU A 236 -1.93 -26.89 0.92
N GLU A 237 -2.63 -27.01 -0.20
CA GLU A 237 -3.20 -28.28 -0.64
C GLU A 237 -2.11 -29.31 -0.97
N LYS A 238 -1.03 -28.90 -1.64
CA LYS A 238 0.16 -29.76 -1.86
C LYS A 238 0.77 -30.23 -0.53
N ARG A 239 0.85 -29.37 0.47
CA ARG A 239 1.36 -29.73 1.80
C ARG A 239 0.42 -30.67 2.55
N LYS A 240 -0.90 -30.45 2.47
CA LYS A 240 -1.91 -31.35 3.05
C LYS A 240 -1.84 -32.74 2.44
N ALA A 241 -1.68 -32.83 1.12
CA ALA A 241 -1.51 -34.11 0.44
C ALA A 241 -0.23 -34.87 0.89
N LYS A 242 0.82 -34.14 1.30
CA LYS A 242 2.06 -34.71 1.85
C LYS A 242 2.09 -34.80 3.38
N ARG A 243 0.96 -34.57 4.06
CA ARG A 243 0.90 -34.49 5.52
C ARG A 243 1.49 -35.74 6.19
N ASP A 244 1.03 -36.91 5.77
CA ASP A 244 1.42 -38.17 6.42
C ASP A 244 2.90 -38.50 6.16
N GLU A 245 3.40 -38.22 4.95
CA GLU A 245 4.83 -38.32 4.62
C GLU A 245 5.69 -37.41 5.53
N MET A 246 5.28 -36.14 5.70
CA MET A 246 5.97 -35.20 6.58
C MET A 246 5.95 -35.65 8.05
N ILE A 247 4.81 -36.17 8.52
CA ILE A 247 4.66 -36.71 9.87
C ILE A 247 5.56 -37.92 10.06
N GLN A 248 5.54 -38.86 9.12
CA GLN A 248 6.36 -40.08 9.17
C GLN A 248 7.84 -39.74 9.16
N ARG A 249 8.29 -38.85 8.27
CA ARG A 249 9.68 -38.37 8.24
C ARG A 249 10.09 -37.75 9.57
N ARG A 250 9.23 -36.93 10.19
CA ARG A 250 9.53 -36.34 11.51
C ARG A 250 9.54 -37.39 12.61
N PHE A 251 8.64 -38.37 12.55
CA PHE A 251 8.60 -39.50 13.48
C PHE A 251 9.88 -40.34 13.41
N ASP A 252 10.36 -40.67 12.20
CA ASP A 252 11.59 -41.45 12.01
C ASP A 252 12.84 -40.69 12.47
N GLN A 253 12.88 -39.37 12.27
CA GLN A 253 13.92 -38.50 12.83
C GLN A 253 13.94 -38.53 14.37
N LEU A 254 12.77 -38.46 15.00
CA LEU A 254 12.67 -38.41 16.46
C LEU A 254 12.90 -39.77 17.14
N THR A 255 12.65 -40.87 16.41
CA THR A 255 12.84 -42.24 16.94
C THR A 255 14.21 -42.82 16.62
N GLY A 256 15.11 -42.07 15.98
CA GLY A 256 16.43 -42.55 15.57
C GLY A 256 16.40 -43.56 14.41
N LYS A 257 15.22 -43.85 13.84
CA LYS A 257 15.10 -44.72 12.66
C LYS A 257 15.72 -44.11 11.41
N ALA A 258 15.92 -42.79 11.40
CA ALA A 258 16.57 -42.07 10.32
C ALA A 258 18.12 -42.14 10.34
N GLU A 259 18.76 -42.86 11.28
CA GLU A 259 20.22 -42.83 11.51
C GLU A 259 21.12 -43.49 10.44
N LEU A 260 20.63 -43.89 9.26
CA LEU A 260 21.46 -44.60 8.26
C LEU A 260 21.25 -44.19 6.79
N LEU A 261 20.91 -42.92 6.54
CA LEU A 261 21.18 -42.31 5.24
C LEU A 261 22.38 -41.38 5.40
N GLU A 262 23.56 -41.95 5.14
CA GLU A 262 24.83 -41.24 5.02
C GLU A 262 24.67 -40.04 4.09
N TRP A 263 25.26 -38.91 4.50
CA TRP A 263 25.30 -37.65 3.76
C TRP A 263 26.27 -37.73 2.58
#